data_AF-A0A3D3DQV5-F1
#
_entry.id   AF-A0A3D3DQV5-F1
#
_cell.length_a   1.000
_cell.length_b   1.000
_cell.length_c   1.000
_cell.angle_alpha   90.00
_cell.angle_beta   90.00
_cell.angle_gamma   90.00
#
_symmetry.space_group_name_H-M   'P 1'
#
loop_
_entity.id
_entity.type
_entity.pdbx_description
1 polymer ?
#
loop_
_entity_poly.entity_id
_entity_poly.type
_entity_poly.pdbx_seq_one_letter_code
_entity_poly.pdbx_strand_id
1 'polypeptide(L)'
;MIEALANAQGIEGWLYPLTVVVGLMVGSFLNVVIVRIPQRLQWQWHGKAKGFPKPPGIAGATSRCPNCRQSIRWRDNLPLVSFLALKGRCHWCSGEISRRYPLVEAMCAALTLIVVWVLGFEWLTLAALAFTWCLIALAVIDLEHFLLPDCITLPLLTAGLIVSAMGGFTDLISALVGAVAGYGILWAVFQAFRIATGKEGMGYGD
;
A
#
# COMPACT_ATOMS: atom_id res chain seq x y z
N MET A 1 20.34 12.14 16.37
CA MET A 1 20.40 12.97 15.15
C MET A 1 21.82 13.09 14.61
N ILE A 2 22.82 13.44 15.43
CA ILE A 2 24.24 13.50 15.01
C ILE A 2 24.84 12.09 14.78
N GLU A 3 24.47 11.09 15.57
CA GLU A 3 24.94 9.69 15.37
C GLU A 3 24.36 9.02 14.11
N ALA A 4 23.14 9.38 13.70
CA ALA A 4 22.55 8.91 12.44
C ALA A 4 23.27 9.51 11.21
N LEU A 5 23.77 10.74 11.32
CA LEU A 5 24.62 11.35 10.31
C LEU A 5 26.03 10.73 10.29
N ALA A 6 26.54 10.27 11.43
CA ALA A 6 27.84 9.60 11.52
C ALA A 6 27.81 8.19 10.89
N ASN A 7 26.72 7.43 11.05
CA ASN A 7 26.57 6.11 10.42
C ASN A 7 26.34 6.19 8.90
N ALA A 8 25.88 7.34 8.40
CA ALA A 8 25.76 7.61 6.96
C ALA A 8 27.12 7.80 6.26
N GLN A 9 28.23 7.97 6.99
CA GLN A 9 29.55 8.26 6.42
C GLN A 9 30.31 7.03 5.86
N GLY A 10 29.78 5.81 6.06
CA GLY A 10 30.32 4.58 5.45
C GLY A 10 29.48 4.00 4.31
N ILE A 11 28.35 4.63 3.99
CA ILE A 11 27.35 4.10 3.07
C ILE A 11 27.50 4.83 1.74
N GLU A 12 27.87 4.10 0.69
CA GLU A 12 28.15 4.67 -0.62
C GLU A 12 26.91 5.45 -1.13
N GLY A 13 27.06 6.75 -1.40
CA GLY A 13 25.95 7.67 -1.69
C GLY A 13 25.03 7.26 -2.86
N TRP A 14 25.45 6.31 -3.70
CA TRP A 14 24.62 5.73 -4.77
C TRP A 14 23.46 4.87 -4.26
N LEU A 15 23.49 4.42 -3.01
CA LEU A 15 22.43 3.62 -2.41
C LEU A 15 21.13 4.42 -2.23
N TYR A 16 21.20 5.74 -1.99
CA TYR A 16 20.00 6.57 -1.85
C TYR A 16 19.19 6.69 -3.17
N PRO A 17 19.80 7.03 -4.32
CA PRO A 17 19.11 6.95 -5.62
C PRO A 17 18.48 5.58 -5.89
N LEU A 18 19.16 4.49 -5.53
CA LEU A 18 18.60 3.15 -5.70
C LEU A 18 17.32 2.96 -4.88
N THR A 19 17.28 3.42 -3.63
CA THR A 19 16.07 3.31 -2.78
C THR A 19 14.89 4.08 -3.37
N VAL A 20 15.14 5.24 -3.99
CA VAL A 20 14.11 6.01 -4.70
C VAL A 20 13.57 5.21 -5.89
N VAL A 21 14.45 4.60 -6.70
CA VAL A 21 14.03 3.75 -7.82
C VAL A 21 13.20 2.56 -7.34
N VAL A 22 13.63 1.90 -6.26
CA VAL A 22 12.85 0.79 -5.66
C VAL A 22 11.48 1.28 -5.19
N GLY A 23 11.41 2.40 -4.48
CA GLY A 23 10.14 2.98 -4.02
C GLY A 23 9.21 3.36 -5.17
N LEU A 24 9.74 3.87 -6.29
CA LEU A 24 8.98 4.14 -7.51
C LEU A 24 8.42 2.85 -8.14
N MET A 25 9.24 1.82 -8.25
CA MET A 25 8.81 0.52 -8.80
C MET A 25 7.73 -0.13 -7.93
N VAL A 26 7.92 -0.11 -6.61
CA VAL A 26 6.93 -0.62 -5.66
C VAL A 26 5.64 0.20 -5.73
N GLY A 27 5.72 1.53 -5.77
CA GLY A 27 4.54 2.40 -5.91
C GLY A 27 3.74 2.13 -7.19
N SER A 28 4.42 1.85 -8.31
CA SER A 28 3.74 1.45 -9.55
C SER A 28 3.03 0.10 -9.41
N PHE A 29 3.64 -0.86 -8.72
CA PHE A 29 2.97 -2.10 -8.37
C PHE A 29 1.80 -1.89 -7.40
N LEU A 30 1.93 -1.03 -6.39
CA LEU A 30 0.85 -0.73 -5.45
C LEU A 30 -0.36 -0.10 -6.14
N ASN A 31 -0.17 0.72 -7.17
CA ASN A 31 -1.28 1.19 -8.00
C ASN A 31 -2.12 0.03 -8.58
N VAL A 32 -1.49 -1.08 -8.95
CA VAL A 32 -2.19 -2.29 -9.42
C VAL A 32 -2.97 -2.93 -8.27
N VAL A 33 -2.35 -3.05 -7.09
CA VAL A 33 -2.96 -3.61 -5.87
C VAL A 33 -4.20 -2.81 -5.47
N ILE A 34 -4.07 -1.48 -5.37
CA ILE A 34 -5.11 -0.53 -4.97
C ILE A 34 -6.34 -0.65 -5.89
N VAL A 35 -6.15 -0.78 -7.20
CA VAL A 35 -7.28 -0.92 -8.14
C VAL A 35 -7.90 -2.31 -8.11
N ARG A 36 -7.08 -3.36 -8.10
CA ARG A 36 -7.56 -4.73 -8.39
C ARG A 36 -8.11 -5.46 -7.16
N ILE A 37 -7.64 -5.16 -5.95
CA ILE A 37 -8.14 -5.83 -4.74
C ILE A 37 -9.62 -5.50 -4.47
N PRO A 38 -10.04 -4.22 -4.41
CA PRO A 38 -11.44 -3.87 -4.14
C PRO A 38 -12.38 -4.44 -5.20
N GLN A 39 -12.00 -4.36 -6.49
CA GLN A 39 -12.76 -4.94 -7.60
C GLN A 39 -12.96 -6.45 -7.45
N ARG A 40 -11.93 -7.16 -6.98
CA ARG A 40 -12.01 -8.61 -6.75
C ARG A 40 -12.87 -8.97 -5.55
N LEU A 41 -12.80 -8.20 -4.48
CA LEU A 41 -13.66 -8.39 -3.30
C LEU A 41 -15.13 -8.16 -3.66
N GLN A 42 -15.45 -7.06 -4.36
CA GLN A 42 -16.80 -6.78 -4.85
C GLN A 42 -17.30 -7.88 -5.81
N TRP A 43 -16.43 -8.39 -6.68
CA TRP A 43 -16.78 -9.54 -7.52
C TRP A 43 -17.05 -10.80 -6.70
N GLN A 44 -16.28 -11.08 -5.65
CA GLN A 44 -16.51 -12.23 -4.78
C GLN A 44 -17.84 -12.13 -4.02
N TRP A 45 -18.18 -10.96 -3.49
CA TRP A 45 -19.40 -10.74 -2.71
C TRP A 45 -20.67 -10.73 -3.54
N HIS A 46 -20.65 -10.11 -4.73
CA HIS A 46 -21.86 -9.91 -5.52
C HIS A 46 -21.74 -10.36 -6.98
N GLY A 47 -20.57 -10.19 -7.58
CA GLY A 47 -20.39 -10.43 -9.02
C GLY A 47 -20.40 -11.91 -9.41
N LYS A 48 -19.88 -12.78 -8.55
CA LYS A 48 -19.81 -14.23 -8.79
C LYS A 48 -21.20 -14.84 -8.85
N ALA A 49 -22.08 -14.50 -7.92
CA ALA A 49 -23.47 -14.97 -7.90
C ALA A 49 -24.27 -14.46 -9.11
N LYS A 50 -23.95 -13.25 -9.60
CA LYS A 50 -24.59 -12.64 -10.78
C LYS A 50 -24.00 -13.08 -12.12
N GLY A 51 -22.99 -13.95 -12.12
CA GLY A 51 -22.33 -14.43 -13.35
C GLY A 51 -21.46 -13.39 -14.07
N PHE A 52 -21.04 -12.31 -13.39
CA PHE A 52 -20.14 -11.33 -14.01
C PHE A 52 -18.74 -11.91 -14.26
N PRO A 53 -18.03 -11.45 -15.32
CA PRO A 53 -16.68 -11.93 -15.62
C PRO A 53 -15.72 -11.62 -14.47
N LYS A 54 -14.84 -12.57 -14.16
CA LYS A 54 -13.85 -12.43 -13.09
C LYS A 54 -12.86 -11.30 -13.40
N PRO A 55 -12.63 -10.34 -12.50
CA PRO A 55 -11.63 -9.29 -12.68
C PRO A 55 -10.21 -9.85 -12.85
N PRO A 56 -9.32 -9.11 -13.54
CA PRO A 56 -7.94 -9.52 -13.75
C PRO A 56 -7.20 -9.80 -12.44
N GLY A 57 -6.20 -10.69 -12.50
CA GLY A 57 -5.32 -11.02 -11.36
C GLY A 57 -4.46 -9.85 -10.91
N ILE A 58 -3.92 -9.92 -9.69
CA ILE A 58 -2.91 -8.95 -9.23
C ILE A 58 -1.62 -9.16 -10.03
N ALA A 59 -1.12 -10.40 -10.08
CA ALA A 59 0.01 -10.81 -10.90
C ALA A 59 -0.41 -11.33 -12.29
N GLY A 60 0.40 -11.07 -13.32
CA GLY A 60 0.30 -11.67 -14.66
C GLY A 60 -0.65 -11.00 -15.65
N ALA A 61 -1.55 -10.12 -15.21
CA ALA A 61 -2.44 -9.39 -16.12
C ALA A 61 -1.84 -8.03 -16.52
N THR A 62 -1.79 -7.76 -17.82
CA THR A 62 -1.25 -6.50 -18.37
C THR A 62 -2.09 -5.29 -17.96
N SER A 63 -1.42 -4.17 -17.68
CA SER A 63 -2.10 -2.89 -17.45
C SER A 63 -2.73 -2.40 -18.77
N ARG A 64 -3.98 -1.95 -18.70
CA ARG A 64 -4.76 -1.47 -19.86
C ARG A 64 -5.27 -0.08 -19.58
N CYS A 65 -5.36 0.75 -20.62
CA CYS A 65 -5.98 2.06 -20.50
C CYS A 65 -7.48 1.91 -20.17
N PRO A 66 -8.03 2.64 -19.18
CA PRO A 66 -9.44 2.55 -18.83
C PRO A 66 -10.37 3.06 -19.95
N ASN A 67 -9.88 3.99 -20.80
CA ASN A 67 -10.68 4.58 -21.87
C ASN A 67 -10.70 3.71 -23.14
N CYS A 68 -9.52 3.42 -23.70
CA CYS A 68 -9.42 2.68 -24.98
C CYS A 68 -9.14 1.18 -24.83
N ARG A 69 -8.91 0.66 -23.62
CA ARG A 69 -8.63 -0.76 -23.30
C ARG A 69 -7.39 -1.36 -23.97
N GLN A 70 -6.61 -0.56 -24.71
CA GLN A 70 -5.33 -0.98 -25.26
C GLN A 70 -4.33 -1.27 -24.13
N SER A 71 -3.44 -2.23 -24.40
CA SER A 71 -2.37 -2.57 -23.47
C SER A 71 -1.40 -1.41 -23.34
N ILE A 72 -1.03 -1.08 -22.12
CA ILE A 72 -0.01 -0.08 -21.82
C ILE A 72 1.35 -0.70 -22.14
N ARG A 73 2.19 0.01 -22.89
CA ARG A 73 3.54 -0.45 -23.21
C ARG A 73 4.40 -0.38 -21.94
N TRP A 74 5.43 -1.23 -21.85
CA TRP A 74 6.30 -1.23 -20.67
C TRP A 74 6.94 0.15 -20.40
N ARG A 75 7.28 0.92 -21.45
CA ARG A 75 7.82 2.29 -21.34
C ARG A 75 6.80 3.30 -20.81
N ASP A 76 5.53 3.12 -21.16
CA ASP A 76 4.43 3.95 -20.69
C ASP A 76 4.04 3.61 -19.24
N ASN A 77 4.57 2.51 -18.71
CA ASN A 77 4.42 2.08 -17.32
C ASN A 77 5.62 2.45 -16.44
N LEU A 78 6.56 3.27 -16.95
CA LEU A 78 7.73 3.71 -16.18
C LEU A 78 7.29 4.77 -15.14
N PRO A 79 7.44 4.52 -13.82
CA PRO A 79 6.86 5.36 -12.77
C PRO A 79 7.33 6.82 -12.88
N LEU A 80 6.41 7.77 -12.68
CA LEU A 80 6.56 9.23 -12.84
C LEU A 80 7.03 9.73 -14.22
N VAL A 81 8.03 9.09 -14.81
CA VAL A 81 8.65 9.47 -16.07
C VAL A 81 7.65 9.39 -17.22
N SER A 82 6.89 8.29 -17.32
CA SER A 82 5.91 8.15 -18.40
C SER A 82 4.76 9.14 -18.25
N PHE A 83 4.33 9.42 -17.02
CA PHE A 83 3.27 10.38 -16.74
C PHE A 83 3.69 11.80 -17.16
N LEU A 84 4.91 12.22 -16.81
CA LEU A 84 5.44 13.53 -17.21
C LEU A 84 5.67 13.61 -18.72
N ALA A 85 6.25 12.58 -19.34
CA ALA A 85 6.52 12.54 -20.77
C ALA A 85 5.24 12.57 -21.62
N LEU A 86 4.19 11.86 -21.18
CA LEU A 86 2.89 11.83 -21.84
C LEU A 86 1.95 12.96 -21.37
N LYS A 87 2.41 13.87 -20.50
CA LYS A 87 1.63 14.97 -19.91
C LYS A 87 0.32 14.51 -19.27
N GLY A 88 0.35 13.35 -18.62
CA GLY A 88 -0.80 12.73 -17.97
C GLY A 88 -1.86 12.21 -18.94
N ARG A 89 -1.50 11.89 -20.19
CA ARG A 89 -2.44 11.38 -21.21
C ARG A 89 -2.03 9.99 -21.71
N CYS A 90 -3.01 9.21 -22.17
CA CYS A 90 -2.75 7.92 -22.79
C CYS A 90 -2.07 8.10 -24.16
N HIS A 91 -1.05 7.30 -24.46
CA HIS A 91 -0.36 7.30 -25.75
C HIS A 91 -1.30 7.03 -26.94
N TRP A 92 -2.31 6.16 -26.76
CA TRP A 92 -3.16 5.70 -27.85
C TRP A 92 -4.39 6.58 -28.11
N CYS A 93 -5.07 7.03 -27.07
CA CYS A 93 -6.34 7.76 -27.19
C CYS A 93 -6.29 9.18 -26.64
N SER A 94 -5.15 9.63 -26.11
CA SER A 94 -4.97 10.94 -25.47
C SER A 94 -5.91 11.25 -24.29
N GLY A 95 -6.65 10.24 -23.82
CA GLY A 95 -7.49 10.32 -22.62
C GLY A 95 -6.65 10.54 -21.37
N GLU A 96 -7.23 11.21 -20.38
CA GLU A 96 -6.51 11.61 -19.17
C GLU A 96 -6.23 10.43 -18.24
N ILE A 97 -5.02 10.40 -17.68
CA ILE A 97 -4.58 9.46 -16.66
C ILE A 97 -4.73 10.15 -15.31
N SER A 98 -5.38 9.48 -14.35
CA SER A 98 -5.60 10.04 -13.01
C SER A 98 -4.29 10.42 -12.33
N ARG A 99 -4.26 11.59 -11.68
CA ARG A 99 -3.12 12.08 -10.89
C ARG A 99 -2.82 11.22 -9.67
N ARG A 100 -3.74 10.34 -9.28
CA ARG A 100 -3.52 9.37 -8.20
C ARG A 100 -2.32 8.47 -8.47
N TYR A 101 -2.13 8.01 -9.72
CA TYR A 101 -1.06 7.10 -10.08
C TYR A 101 0.34 7.67 -9.76
N PRO A 102 0.72 8.86 -10.30
CA PRO A 102 2.02 9.45 -9.97
C PRO A 102 2.11 9.89 -8.51
N LEU A 103 1.01 10.23 -7.84
CA LEU A 103 1.04 10.61 -6.43
C LEU A 103 1.42 9.41 -5.53
N VAL A 104 0.82 8.24 -5.76
CA VAL A 104 1.17 7.01 -5.04
C VAL A 104 2.64 6.63 -5.29
N GLU A 105 3.12 6.74 -6.53
CA GLU A 105 4.52 6.45 -6.88
C GLU A 105 5.49 7.40 -6.15
N ALA A 106 5.20 8.70 -6.17
CA ALA A 106 6.02 9.71 -5.48
C ALA A 106 6.01 9.51 -3.95
N MET A 107 4.84 9.21 -3.35
CA MET A 107 4.73 8.93 -1.92
C MET A 107 5.54 7.68 -1.53
N CYS A 108 5.47 6.61 -2.32
CA CYS A 108 6.26 5.40 -2.06
C CYS A 108 7.76 5.69 -2.14
N ALA A 109 8.21 6.43 -3.15
CA ALA A 109 9.61 6.81 -3.30
C ALA A 109 10.10 7.68 -2.14
N ALA A 110 9.33 8.71 -1.76
CA ALA A 110 9.67 9.62 -0.69
C ALA A 110 9.70 8.92 0.68
N LEU A 111 8.68 8.13 1.01
CA LEU A 111 8.61 7.42 2.28
C LEU A 111 9.65 6.29 2.36
N THR A 112 9.96 5.62 1.24
CA THR A 112 11.06 4.64 1.19
C THR A 112 12.39 5.31 1.54
N LEU A 113 12.68 6.47 0.94
CA LEU A 113 13.89 7.23 1.22
C LEU A 113 13.94 7.67 2.68
N ILE A 114 12.84 8.17 3.24
CA ILE A 114 12.76 8.60 4.65
C ILE A 114 13.02 7.43 5.59
N VAL A 115 12.40 6.27 5.35
CA VAL A 115 12.58 5.08 6.19
C VAL A 115 14.03 4.61 6.17
N VAL A 116 14.65 4.52 4.99
CA VAL A 116 16.06 4.12 4.87
C VAL A 116 17.00 5.16 5.48
N TRP A 117 16.68 6.45 5.33
CA TRP A 117 17.48 7.52 5.91
C TRP A 117 17.45 7.53 7.45
N VAL A 118 16.30 7.18 8.05
CA VAL A 118 16.13 7.16 9.51
C VAL A 118 16.66 5.86 10.14
N LEU A 119 16.37 4.71 9.54
CA LEU A 119 16.70 3.40 10.09
C LEU A 119 18.02 2.80 9.58
N GLY A 120 18.59 3.36 8.51
CA GLY A 120 19.78 2.81 7.85
C GLY A 120 19.49 1.55 7.04
N PHE A 121 20.54 0.82 6.65
CA PHE A 121 20.45 -0.44 5.90
C PHE A 121 20.48 -1.65 6.84
N GLU A 122 19.44 -1.75 7.67
CA GLU A 122 19.27 -2.84 8.63
C GLU A 122 18.14 -3.79 8.20
N TRP A 123 18.10 -5.00 8.77
CA TRP A 123 17.00 -5.93 8.48
C TRP A 123 15.63 -5.35 8.90
N LEU A 124 15.60 -4.55 9.98
CA LEU A 124 14.42 -3.84 10.46
C LEU A 124 13.89 -2.83 9.44
N THR A 125 14.77 -2.24 8.64
CA THR A 125 14.37 -1.32 7.57
C THR A 125 13.49 -2.02 6.54
N LEU A 126 13.75 -3.30 6.22
CA LEU A 126 12.90 -4.06 5.31
C LEU A 126 11.49 -4.26 5.88
N ALA A 127 11.38 -4.55 7.18
CA ALA A 127 10.09 -4.66 7.85
C ALA A 127 9.34 -3.31 7.86
N ALA A 128 10.02 -2.21 8.17
CA ALA A 128 9.44 -0.88 8.12
C ALA A 128 8.99 -0.47 6.70
N LEU A 129 9.76 -0.81 5.67
CA LEU A 129 9.41 -0.54 4.27
C LEU A 129 8.18 -1.33 3.85
N ALA A 130 8.14 -2.64 4.13
CA ALA A 130 6.98 -3.48 3.85
C ALA A 130 5.73 -2.94 4.56
N PHE A 131 5.86 -2.57 5.83
CA PHE A 131 4.78 -1.97 6.60
C PHE A 131 4.28 -0.65 5.99
N THR A 132 5.21 0.24 5.64
CA THR A 132 4.92 1.54 5.01
C THR A 132 4.19 1.36 3.68
N TRP A 133 4.66 0.46 2.82
CA TRP A 133 4.02 0.18 1.53
C TRP A 133 2.61 -0.39 1.67
N CYS A 134 2.39 -1.29 2.63
CA CYS A 134 1.06 -1.80 2.97
C CYS A 134 0.15 -0.67 3.46
N LEU A 135 0.62 0.21 4.35
CA LEU A 135 -0.17 1.34 4.83
C LEU A 135 -0.54 2.33 3.72
N ILE A 136 0.36 2.61 2.78
CA ILE A 136 0.03 3.45 1.61
C ILE A 136 -1.11 2.80 0.81
N ALA A 137 -1.02 1.50 0.54
CA ALA A 137 -2.06 0.80 -0.19
C ALA A 137 -3.40 0.82 0.56
N LEU A 138 -3.40 0.51 1.86
CA LEU A 138 -4.59 0.53 2.71
C LEU A 138 -5.22 1.93 2.78
N ALA A 139 -4.42 2.97 3.01
CA ALA A 139 -4.92 4.34 3.11
C ALA A 139 -5.60 4.81 1.83
N VAL A 140 -5.06 4.47 0.66
CA VAL A 140 -5.67 4.86 -0.63
C VAL A 140 -6.90 4.01 -0.93
N ILE A 141 -6.90 2.72 -0.62
CA ILE A 141 -8.09 1.87 -0.77
C ILE A 141 -9.22 2.37 0.15
N ASP A 142 -8.91 2.70 1.40
CA ASP A 142 -9.87 3.24 2.36
C ASP A 142 -10.44 4.58 1.89
N LEU A 143 -9.60 5.49 1.41
CA LEU A 143 -10.06 6.79 0.89
C LEU A 143 -11.02 6.66 -0.32
N GLU A 144 -10.85 5.63 -1.15
CA GLU A 144 -11.66 5.42 -2.35
C GLU A 144 -12.90 4.55 -2.13
N HIS A 145 -12.83 3.60 -1.19
CA HIS A 145 -13.79 2.52 -1.07
C HIS A 145 -14.30 2.30 0.36
N PHE A 146 -13.76 3.01 1.35
CA PHE A 146 -14.06 2.83 2.78
C PHE A 146 -13.97 1.35 3.19
N LEU A 147 -12.87 0.70 2.78
CA LEU A 147 -12.65 -0.73 2.92
C LEU A 147 -11.21 -1.02 3.34
N LEU A 148 -11.03 -1.90 4.32
CA LEU A 148 -9.74 -2.44 4.73
C LEU A 148 -9.66 -3.94 4.38
N PRO A 149 -8.92 -4.32 3.32
CA PRO A 149 -8.83 -5.72 2.92
C PRO A 149 -8.07 -6.59 3.94
N ASP A 150 -8.75 -7.59 4.50
CA ASP A 150 -8.16 -8.63 5.36
C ASP A 150 -6.93 -9.32 4.78
N CYS A 151 -6.89 -9.44 3.45
CA CYS A 151 -5.75 -10.01 2.74
C CYS A 151 -4.48 -9.16 2.81
N ILE A 152 -4.55 -7.94 3.34
CA ILE A 152 -3.41 -7.07 3.65
C ILE A 152 -3.27 -6.89 5.17
N THR A 153 -4.35 -6.59 5.89
CA THR A 153 -4.30 -6.27 7.33
C THR A 153 -3.89 -7.47 8.19
N LEU A 154 -4.44 -8.67 7.95
CA LEU A 154 -4.10 -9.86 8.73
C LEU A 154 -2.65 -10.32 8.53
N PRO A 155 -2.12 -10.40 7.28
CA PRO A 155 -0.69 -10.65 7.08
C PRO A 155 0.19 -9.60 7.76
N LEU A 156 -0.21 -8.32 7.72
CA LEU A 156 0.54 -7.24 8.35
C LEU A 156 0.61 -7.40 9.89
N LEU A 157 -0.51 -7.73 10.52
CA LEU A 157 -0.58 -8.04 11.94
C LEU A 157 0.35 -9.20 12.31
N THR A 158 0.25 -10.31 11.57
CA THR A 158 1.09 -11.49 11.82
C THR A 158 2.58 -11.19 11.62
N ALA A 159 2.93 -10.44 10.57
CA ALA A 159 4.31 -10.02 10.32
C ALA A 159 4.85 -9.12 11.43
N GLY A 160 4.06 -8.16 11.92
CA GLY A 160 4.44 -7.29 13.04
C GLY A 160 4.72 -8.07 14.33
N LEU A 161 3.90 -9.08 14.63
CA LEU A 161 4.13 -9.97 15.78
C LEU A 161 5.40 -10.83 15.61
N ILE A 162 5.65 -11.35 14.40
CA ILE A 162 6.88 -12.10 14.10
C ILE A 162 8.11 -11.21 14.26
N VAL A 163 8.08 -9.99 13.71
CA VAL A 163 9.18 -9.01 13.84
C VAL A 163 9.44 -8.68 15.31
N SER A 164 8.39 -8.52 16.12
CA SER A 164 8.52 -8.26 17.56
C SER A 164 9.08 -9.47 18.30
N ALA A 165 8.66 -10.69 17.96
CA ALA A 165 9.19 -11.93 18.52
C ALA A 165 10.69 -12.15 18.20
N MET A 166 11.16 -11.60 17.08
CA MET A 166 12.58 -11.61 16.71
C MET A 166 13.41 -10.51 17.39
N GLY A 167 12.84 -9.79 18.37
CA GLY A 167 13.52 -8.69 19.06
C GLY A 167 13.58 -7.41 18.22
N GLY A 168 12.55 -7.15 17.40
CA GLY A 168 12.50 -6.02 16.49
C GLY A 168 12.17 -4.68 17.14
N PHE A 169 11.13 -3.98 16.65
CA PHE A 169 10.80 -2.63 17.10
C PHE A 169 10.34 -2.53 18.57
N THR A 170 9.74 -3.60 19.10
CA THR A 170 9.23 -3.67 20.47
C THR A 170 9.23 -5.13 20.94
N ASP A 171 9.08 -5.35 22.25
CA ASP A 171 8.95 -6.69 22.80
C ASP A 171 7.59 -7.31 22.46
N LEU A 172 7.53 -8.64 22.44
CA LEU A 172 6.33 -9.39 22.02
C LEU A 172 5.11 -9.08 22.89
N ILE A 173 5.29 -8.86 24.20
CA ILE A 173 4.16 -8.60 25.11
C ILE A 173 3.57 -7.22 24.80
N SER A 174 4.41 -6.20 24.66
CA SER A 174 3.98 -4.86 24.26
C SER A 174 3.28 -4.88 22.89
N ALA A 175 3.80 -5.64 21.91
CA ALA A 175 3.17 -5.78 20.60
C ALA A 175 1.78 -6.43 20.68
N LEU A 176 1.64 -7.51 21.47
CA LEU A 176 0.36 -8.20 21.69
C LEU A 176 -0.64 -7.31 22.42
N VAL A 177 -0.21 -6.60 23.46
CA VAL A 177 -1.06 -5.63 24.17
C VAL A 177 -1.50 -4.53 23.22
N GLY A 178 -0.61 -4.02 22.38
CA GLY A 178 -0.94 -3.03 21.35
C GLY A 178 -1.98 -3.54 20.34
N ALA A 179 -1.82 -4.78 19.85
CA ALA A 179 -2.78 -5.39 18.92
C ALA A 179 -4.17 -5.58 19.56
N VAL A 180 -4.22 -6.11 20.78
CA VAL A 180 -5.48 -6.33 21.52
C VAL A 180 -6.13 -4.99 21.88
N ALA A 181 -5.36 -4.02 22.34
CA ALA A 181 -5.87 -2.69 22.68
C ALA A 181 -6.38 -1.94 21.43
N GLY A 182 -5.63 -1.99 20.32
CA GLY A 182 -6.02 -1.38 19.05
C GLY A 182 -7.35 -1.93 18.54
N TYR A 183 -7.47 -3.25 18.41
CA TYR A 183 -8.72 -3.91 18.03
C TYR A 183 -9.85 -3.61 19.03
N GLY A 184 -9.56 -3.70 20.33
CA GLY A 184 -10.54 -3.49 21.40
C GLY A 184 -11.13 -2.07 21.40
N ILE A 185 -10.33 -1.04 21.11
CA ILE A 185 -10.80 0.34 21.01
C ILE A 185 -11.75 0.52 19.82
N LEU A 186 -11.38 0.03 18.63
CA LEU A 186 -12.22 0.14 17.44
C LEU A 186 -13.52 -0.66 17.60
N TRP A 187 -13.42 -1.84 18.20
CA TRP A 187 -14.58 -2.65 18.55
C TRP A 187 -15.50 -1.95 19.55
N ALA A 188 -14.95 -1.29 20.58
CA ALA A 188 -15.74 -0.52 21.53
C ALA A 188 -16.49 0.65 20.86
N VAL A 189 -15.83 1.36 19.93
CA VAL A 189 -16.46 2.42 19.11
C VAL A 189 -17.60 1.84 18.26
N PHE A 190 -17.37 0.70 17.60
CA PHE A 190 -18.40 0.01 16.83
C PHE A 190 -19.61 -0.37 17.70
N GLN A 191 -19.40 -0.96 18.88
CA GLN A 191 -20.49 -1.32 19.78
C GLN A 191 -21.23 -0.11 20.32
N ALA A 192 -20.52 0.96 20.69
CA ALA A 192 -21.13 2.22 21.13
C ALA A 192 -22.04 2.80 20.05
N PHE A 193 -21.57 2.84 18.80
CA PHE A 193 -22.37 3.29 17.65
C PHE A 193 -23.59 2.40 17.41
N ARG A 194 -23.42 1.07 17.47
CA ARG A 194 -24.49 0.10 17.28
C ARG A 194 -25.57 0.23 18.36
N ILE A 195 -25.18 0.39 19.62
CA ILE A 195 -26.11 0.57 20.74
C ILE A 195 -26.87 1.90 20.59
N ALA A 196 -26.17 2.98 20.21
CA ALA A 196 -26.79 4.31 20.07
C ALA A 196 -27.74 4.43 18.86
N THR A 197 -27.42 3.77 17.74
CA THR A 197 -28.17 3.95 16.48
C THR A 197 -29.05 2.76 16.09
N GLY A 198 -28.87 1.61 16.74
CA GLY A 198 -29.51 0.34 16.36
C GLY A 198 -29.06 -0.21 15.00
N LYS A 199 -28.04 0.40 14.37
CA LYS A 199 -27.54 0.02 13.04
C LYS A 199 -26.10 -0.48 13.15
N GLU A 200 -25.75 -1.43 12.29
CA GLU A 200 -24.36 -1.81 12.08
C GLU A 200 -23.68 -0.70 11.26
N GLY A 201 -22.75 0.03 11.88
CA GLY A 201 -22.10 1.19 11.26
C GLY A 201 -20.81 0.86 10.52
N MET A 202 -19.90 0.13 11.18
CA MET A 202 -18.53 -0.15 10.71
C MET A 202 -18.33 -1.68 10.60
N GLY A 203 -17.41 -2.14 9.76
CA GLY A 203 -17.06 -3.56 9.69
C GLY A 203 -16.32 -3.99 10.95
N TYR A 204 -17.03 -4.61 11.90
CA TYR A 204 -16.62 -5.38 13.11
C TYR A 204 -15.28 -5.05 13.86
N GLY A 205 -14.67 -3.89 13.64
CA GLY A 205 -13.40 -3.46 14.24
C GLY A 205 -12.14 -3.64 13.39
N ASP A 206 -12.22 -3.52 12.05
CA ASP A 206 -11.05 -3.50 11.13
C ASP A 206 -10.04 -2.38 11.40
#